data_AF-A0A3C0GQF2-F1
#
_entry.id   AF-A0A3C0GQF2-F1
#
_cell.length_a   1.000
_cell.length_b   1.000
_cell.length_c   1.000
_cell.angle_alpha   90.00
_cell.angle_beta   90.00
_cell.angle_gamma   90.00
#
_symmetry.space_group_name_H-M   'P 1'
#
loop_
_entity.id
_entity.type
_entity.pdbx_description
1 polymer ?
#
loop_
_entity_poly.entity_id
_entity_poly.type
_entity_poly.pdbx_seq_one_letter_code
_entity_poly.pdbx_strand_id
1 'polypeptide(L)'
;MGKSTVLGCAVLLLAGIAAAPVVVADTPSLGGNEARHARDAPLPARRQVVTSQVQWEQWLRSPEHAASPFARLDAQRQAAFSHSLVFRDGMLVSYDHDILLPFFAAADAYQVLGVFGLEHELAFLPGVRLESVADRDALHAASSRLAARHNPFAVTEIRDAVAAGDWQPAQRWSQD
;
A
#
# COMPACT_ATOMS: atom_id res chain seq x y z
N MET A 1 -33.55 52.57 -51.64
CA MET A 1 -32.38 52.59 -50.73
C MET A 1 -32.05 51.15 -50.40
N GLY A 2 -30.93 50.53 -50.72
CA GLY A 2 -29.70 50.86 -51.42
C GLY A 2 -28.83 49.63 -51.24
N LYS A 3 -28.66 48.82 -52.29
CA LYS A 3 -27.89 47.57 -52.29
C LYS A 3 -26.39 47.91 -52.28
N SER A 4 -25.59 47.26 -51.45
CA SER A 4 -24.12 47.17 -51.54
C SER A 4 -23.71 45.92 -50.73
N THR A 5 -23.38 44.80 -51.38
CA THR A 5 -22.05 44.43 -51.92
C THR A 5 -20.97 44.44 -50.83
N VAL A 6 -20.29 43.30 -50.62
CA VAL A 6 -18.82 43.15 -50.55
C VAL A 6 -18.44 41.69 -50.24
N LEU A 7 -17.56 41.17 -51.11
CA LEU A 7 -16.52 40.12 -50.94
C LEU A 7 -16.86 38.84 -50.14
N GLY A 8 -16.72 37.63 -50.67
CA GLY A 8 -15.69 37.20 -51.61
C GLY A 8 -14.37 36.91 -50.89
N CYS A 9 -14.27 35.76 -50.22
CA CYS A 9 -13.00 35.10 -49.92
C CYS A 9 -13.23 33.59 -49.85
N ALA A 10 -12.96 32.93 -50.97
CA ALA A 10 -12.75 31.49 -51.02
C ALA A 10 -11.44 31.18 -50.30
N VAL A 11 -11.49 30.35 -49.27
CA VAL A 11 -10.30 29.67 -48.75
C VAL A 11 -10.48 28.19 -49.00
N LEU A 12 -9.73 27.70 -49.98
CA LEU A 12 -9.45 26.30 -50.24
C LEU A 12 -8.83 25.68 -48.98
N LEU A 13 -9.58 24.82 -48.28
CA LEU A 13 -8.99 23.91 -47.31
C LEU A 13 -8.44 22.70 -48.07
N LEU A 14 -7.14 22.77 -48.35
CA LEU A 14 -6.36 21.63 -48.82
C LEU A 14 -6.37 20.52 -47.76
N ALA A 15 -6.72 19.33 -48.20
CA ALA A 15 -6.52 18.08 -47.47
C ALA A 15 -5.03 17.87 -47.19
N GLY A 16 -4.66 17.91 -45.92
CA GLY A 16 -3.35 17.45 -45.42
C GLY A 16 -3.58 16.21 -44.56
N ILE A 17 -3.58 15.03 -45.16
CA ILE A 17 -3.49 13.76 -44.43
C ILE A 17 -2.03 13.64 -43.98
N ALA A 18 -1.74 14.11 -42.77
CA ALA A 18 -0.47 13.83 -42.11
C ALA A 18 -0.52 12.38 -41.61
N ALA A 19 0.12 11.47 -42.35
CA ALA A 19 0.42 10.14 -41.86
C ALA A 19 1.42 10.25 -40.71
N ALA A 20 0.94 10.17 -39.47
CA ALA A 20 1.81 10.01 -38.31
C ALA A 20 2.42 8.60 -38.33
N PRO A 21 3.73 8.44 -38.11
CA PRO A 21 4.32 7.12 -37.93
C PRO A 21 3.76 6.50 -36.63
N VAL A 22 3.06 5.38 -36.77
CA VAL A 22 2.77 4.49 -35.65
C VAL A 22 4.10 3.93 -35.19
N VAL A 23 4.69 4.57 -34.18
CA VAL A 23 5.75 3.97 -33.38
C VAL A 23 5.07 2.89 -32.56
N VAL A 24 5.17 1.65 -33.03
CA VAL A 24 4.94 0.47 -32.19
C VAL A 24 6.06 0.52 -31.14
N ALA A 25 5.75 1.14 -30.01
CA ALA A 25 6.55 0.98 -28.82
C ALA A 25 6.41 -0.48 -28.41
N ASP A 26 7.42 -1.26 -28.78
CA ASP A 26 7.70 -2.56 -28.19
C ASP A 26 7.91 -2.29 -26.69
N THR A 27 6.86 -2.44 -25.90
CA THR A 27 6.95 -2.42 -24.44
C THR A 27 7.66 -3.70 -24.03
N PRO A 28 8.92 -3.67 -23.55
CA PRO A 28 9.47 -4.82 -22.88
C PRO A 28 8.62 -5.09 -21.64
N SER A 29 7.92 -6.22 -21.67
CA SER A 29 7.14 -6.74 -20.54
C SER A 29 8.10 -7.13 -19.42
N LEU A 30 8.50 -6.15 -18.60
CA LEU A 30 9.36 -6.32 -17.42
C LEU A 30 8.56 -6.36 -16.10
N GLY A 31 7.23 -6.40 -16.15
CA GLY A 31 6.39 -6.11 -14.97
C GLY A 31 6.10 -7.26 -13.99
N GLY A 32 6.43 -8.51 -14.32
CA GLY A 32 5.95 -9.67 -13.53
C GLY A 32 6.88 -10.13 -12.39
N ASN A 33 8.18 -10.01 -12.60
CA ASN A 33 9.16 -10.78 -11.82
C ASN A 33 9.87 -9.91 -10.78
N GLU A 34 10.08 -8.62 -11.09
CA GLU A 34 10.69 -7.64 -10.20
C GLU A 34 9.73 -7.23 -9.07
N ALA A 35 8.44 -7.09 -9.37
CA ALA A 35 7.41 -6.84 -8.37
C ALA A 35 7.27 -8.00 -7.36
N ARG A 36 7.56 -9.25 -7.79
CA ARG A 36 7.60 -10.41 -6.91
C ARG A 36 8.88 -10.46 -6.08
N HIS A 37 10.04 -10.19 -6.67
CA HIS A 37 11.31 -10.13 -5.92
C HIS A 37 11.32 -9.03 -4.86
N ALA A 38 10.67 -7.88 -5.11
CA ALA A 38 10.52 -6.84 -4.09
C ALA A 38 9.63 -7.25 -2.91
N ARG A 39 8.69 -8.19 -3.12
CA ARG A 39 7.81 -8.71 -2.05
C ARG A 39 8.52 -9.70 -1.12
N ASP A 40 9.54 -10.40 -1.61
CA ASP A 40 10.31 -11.38 -0.82
C ASP A 40 11.51 -10.76 -0.07
N ALA A 41 11.62 -9.42 -0.06
CA ALA A 41 12.66 -8.73 0.68
C ALA A 41 12.49 -8.92 2.21
N PRO A 42 13.58 -9.12 2.97
CA PRO A 42 13.51 -9.25 4.43
C PRO A 42 12.82 -8.04 5.08
N LEU A 43 11.94 -8.31 6.06
CA LEU A 43 11.25 -7.27 6.83
C LEU A 43 12.28 -6.36 7.52
N PRO A 44 12.32 -5.04 7.23
CA PRO A 44 13.36 -4.18 7.79
C PRO A 44 13.22 -3.96 9.29
N ALA A 45 14.36 -3.86 9.97
CA ALA A 45 14.44 -3.60 11.41
C ALA A 45 14.10 -2.13 11.74
N ARG A 46 13.14 -1.93 12.66
CA ARG A 46 12.68 -0.66 13.27
C ARG A 46 12.54 0.54 12.32
N ARG A 47 11.29 0.81 11.92
CA ARG A 47 10.90 2.02 11.19
C ARG A 47 10.63 3.17 12.16
N GLN A 48 10.84 4.39 11.66
CA GLN A 48 10.47 5.62 12.34
C GLN A 48 8.95 5.59 12.60
N VAL A 49 8.55 5.77 13.87
CA VAL A 49 7.13 5.76 14.26
C VAL A 49 6.55 7.14 14.02
N VAL A 50 5.72 7.26 13.00
CA VAL A 50 4.91 8.45 12.71
C VAL A 50 3.81 8.56 13.76
N THR A 51 3.83 9.66 14.50
CA THR A 51 2.96 9.89 15.68
C THR A 51 2.02 11.08 15.54
N SER A 52 2.08 11.79 14.40
CA SER A 52 1.24 12.95 14.13
C SER A 52 1.04 13.18 12.64
N GLN A 53 0.01 13.95 12.29
CA GLN A 53 -0.27 14.36 10.92
C GLN A 53 0.92 15.08 10.25
N VAL A 54 1.61 15.95 11.00
CA VAL A 54 2.77 16.68 10.49
C VAL A 54 3.93 15.72 10.17
N GLN A 55 4.18 14.71 11.02
CA GLN A 55 5.18 13.69 10.75
C GLN A 55 4.80 12.80 9.56
N TRP A 56 3.51 12.50 9.40
CA TRP A 56 3.02 11.77 8.23
C TRP A 56 3.31 12.53 6.93
N GLU A 57 2.99 13.82 6.88
CA GLU A 57 3.28 14.68 5.73
C GLU A 57 4.78 14.88 5.47
N GLN A 58 5.61 14.82 6.52
CA GLN A 58 7.07 14.81 6.36
C GLN A 58 7.55 13.48 5.79
N TRP A 59 7.04 12.36 6.28
CA TRP A 59 7.37 11.02 5.79
C TRP A 59 6.99 10.85 4.32
N LEU A 60 5.83 11.35 3.88
CA LEU A 60 5.42 11.30 2.46
C LEU A 60 6.40 12.02 1.51
N ARG A 61 7.22 12.94 2.03
CA ARG A 61 8.26 13.65 1.27
C ARG A 61 9.65 13.01 1.42
N SER A 62 9.77 11.95 2.22
CA SER A 62 11.05 11.30 2.49
C SER A 62 11.41 10.27 1.41
N PRO A 63 12.71 9.93 1.26
CA PRO A 63 13.11 8.83 0.39
C PRO A 63 12.58 7.47 0.87
N GLU A 64 12.28 7.31 2.16
CA GLU A 64 11.70 6.06 2.67
C GLU A 64 10.28 5.83 2.12
N HIS A 65 9.49 6.89 1.95
CA HIS A 65 8.17 6.76 1.32
C HIS A 65 8.29 6.25 -0.13
N ALA A 66 9.22 6.78 -0.92
CA ALA A 66 9.42 6.37 -2.31
C ALA A 66 9.78 4.88 -2.45
N ALA A 67 10.47 4.31 -1.45
CA ALA A 67 10.79 2.89 -1.38
C ALA A 67 9.70 2.02 -0.72
N SER A 68 8.67 2.63 -0.14
CA SER A 68 7.63 1.92 0.59
C SER A 68 6.55 1.33 -0.33
N PRO A 69 5.87 0.24 0.10
CA PRO A 69 4.69 -0.25 -0.59
C PRO A 69 3.60 0.80 -0.79
N PHE A 70 3.50 1.79 0.12
CA PHE A 70 2.52 2.87 0.06
C PHE A 70 2.63 3.72 -1.20
N ALA A 71 3.85 3.96 -1.70
CA ALA A 71 4.09 4.75 -2.91
C ALA A 71 3.55 4.08 -4.19
N ARG A 72 3.24 2.77 -4.15
CA ARG A 72 2.62 2.06 -5.29
C ARG A 72 1.12 2.30 -5.41
N LEU A 73 0.47 2.87 -4.40
CA LEU A 73 -0.92 3.31 -4.51
C LEU A 73 -1.01 4.51 -5.47
N ASP A 74 -2.14 4.67 -6.15
CA ASP A 74 -2.39 5.90 -6.89
C ASP A 74 -2.61 7.09 -5.95
N ALA A 75 -2.47 8.30 -6.50
CA ALA A 75 -2.56 9.54 -5.74
C ALA A 75 -3.89 9.69 -5.00
N GLN A 76 -5.00 9.21 -5.59
CA GLN A 76 -6.31 9.30 -4.98
C GLN A 76 -6.40 8.44 -3.71
N ARG A 77 -5.87 7.21 -3.75
CA ARG A 77 -5.86 6.31 -2.59
C ARG A 77 -4.88 6.75 -1.53
N GLN A 78 -3.70 7.26 -1.91
CA GLN A 78 -2.77 7.85 -0.97
C GLN A 78 -3.43 9.01 -0.20
N ALA A 79 -4.15 9.88 -0.91
CA ALA A 79 -4.90 10.98 -0.28
C ALA A 79 -6.04 10.48 0.61
N ALA A 80 -6.83 9.51 0.14
CA ALA A 80 -7.93 8.94 0.91
C ALA A 80 -7.43 8.30 2.22
N PHE A 81 -6.37 7.49 2.16
CA PHE A 81 -5.77 6.90 3.35
C PHE A 81 -5.24 7.98 4.30
N SER A 82 -4.52 8.98 3.77
CA SER A 82 -3.99 10.10 4.55
C SER A 82 -5.08 10.88 5.29
N HIS A 83 -6.26 11.05 4.67
CA HIS A 83 -7.41 11.71 5.29
C HIS A 83 -8.12 10.83 6.33
N SER A 84 -7.96 9.51 6.27
CA SER A 84 -8.55 8.59 7.25
C SER A 84 -7.77 8.53 8.58
N LEU A 85 -6.53 9.02 8.59
CA LEU A 85 -5.66 8.94 9.76
C LEU A 85 -6.16 9.87 10.87
N VAL A 86 -6.38 9.31 12.06
CA VAL A 86 -6.73 10.08 13.26
C VAL A 86 -5.66 9.87 14.31
N PHE A 87 -4.97 10.95 14.65
CA PHE A 87 -3.95 10.95 15.70
C PHE A 87 -4.51 11.54 17.00
N ARG A 88 -4.14 10.95 18.14
CA ARG A 88 -4.44 11.46 19.48
C ARG A 88 -3.27 11.14 20.41
N ASP A 89 -2.88 12.10 21.25
CA ASP A 89 -1.83 11.94 22.26
C ASP A 89 -0.50 11.36 21.73
N GLY A 90 -0.13 11.72 20.50
CA GLY A 90 1.09 11.24 19.87
C GLY A 90 1.01 9.79 19.38
N MET A 91 -0.19 9.27 19.12
CA MET A 91 -0.38 7.93 18.54
C MET A 91 -1.46 7.95 17.46
N LEU A 92 -1.36 7.05 16.49
CA LEU A 92 -2.44 6.78 15.56
C LEU A 92 -3.51 5.95 16.29
N VAL A 93 -4.74 6.46 16.36
CA VAL A 93 -5.85 5.81 17.09
C VAL A 93 -6.94 5.28 16.17
N SER A 94 -6.98 5.71 14.91
CA SER A 94 -7.91 5.20 13.90
C SER A 94 -7.36 5.44 12.51
N TYR A 95 -7.68 4.53 11.59
CA TYR A 95 -7.43 4.63 10.16
C TYR A 95 -8.42 3.72 9.43
N ASP A 96 -8.62 3.95 8.13
CA ASP A 96 -9.45 3.10 7.29
C ASP A 96 -8.59 2.07 6.56
N HIS A 97 -8.68 0.80 6.98
CA HIS A 97 -7.93 -0.29 6.38
C HIS A 97 -8.52 -0.77 5.04
N ASP A 98 -9.80 -0.49 4.76
CA ASP A 98 -10.46 -0.89 3.51
C ASP A 98 -9.88 -0.15 2.30
N ILE A 99 -9.19 0.97 2.54
CA ILE A 99 -8.44 1.70 1.52
C ILE A 99 -7.18 0.93 1.10
N LEU A 100 -6.54 0.19 2.03
CA LEU A 100 -5.27 -0.50 1.82
C LEU A 100 -5.45 -1.94 1.35
N LEU A 101 -6.32 -2.69 2.02
CA LEU A 101 -6.41 -4.14 1.88
C LEU A 101 -6.74 -4.63 0.45
N PRO A 102 -7.52 -3.92 -0.39
CA PRO A 102 -7.71 -4.35 -1.78
C PRO A 102 -6.41 -4.34 -2.60
N PHE A 103 -5.42 -3.55 -2.21
CA PHE A 103 -4.18 -3.36 -2.99
C PHE A 103 -2.96 -4.07 -2.39
N PHE A 104 -3.01 -4.35 -1.09
CA PHE A 104 -1.89 -4.94 -0.36
C PHE A 104 -2.15 -6.36 0.09
N ALA A 105 -1.13 -7.20 -0.10
CA ALA A 105 -1.00 -8.46 0.62
C ALA A 105 -0.37 -8.21 2.01
N ALA A 106 -0.33 -9.24 2.85
CA ALA A 106 0.07 -9.11 4.25
C ALA A 106 1.44 -8.42 4.44
N ALA A 107 2.45 -8.76 3.64
CA ALA A 107 3.79 -8.16 3.77
C ALA A 107 3.78 -6.66 3.46
N ASP A 108 3.00 -6.24 2.47
CA ASP A 108 2.87 -4.84 2.10
C ASP A 108 2.12 -4.04 3.19
N ALA A 109 1.02 -4.60 3.69
CA ALA A 109 0.24 -4.00 4.78
C ALA A 109 1.07 -3.90 6.07
N TYR A 110 1.79 -4.96 6.43
CA TYR A 110 2.72 -4.98 7.57
C TYR A 110 3.71 -3.83 7.52
N GLN A 111 4.29 -3.61 6.35
CA GLN A 111 5.24 -2.54 6.12
C GLN A 111 4.61 -1.16 6.31
N VAL A 112 3.43 -0.92 5.74
CA VAL A 112 2.73 0.37 5.89
C VAL A 112 2.33 0.61 7.34
N LEU A 113 1.76 -0.38 8.03
CA LEU A 113 1.41 -0.28 9.46
C LEU A 113 2.64 -0.05 10.34
N GLY A 114 3.81 -0.57 9.94
CA GLY A 114 5.06 -0.36 10.65
C GLY A 114 5.57 1.07 10.65
N VAL A 115 5.10 1.91 9.72
CA VAL A 115 5.34 3.36 9.79
C VAL A 115 4.70 3.97 11.04
N PHE A 116 3.64 3.36 11.57
CA PHE A 116 2.92 3.83 12.76
C PHE A 116 3.19 2.96 14.01
N GLY A 117 4.05 1.94 13.90
CA GLY A 117 4.27 0.96 14.98
C GLY A 117 3.06 0.04 15.24
N LEU A 118 2.17 -0.11 14.25
CA LEU A 118 0.94 -0.88 14.32
C LEU A 118 1.04 -2.24 13.61
N GLU A 119 2.24 -2.79 13.38
CA GLU A 119 2.39 -4.04 12.61
C GLU A 119 1.64 -5.22 13.23
N HIS A 120 1.50 -5.21 14.56
CA HIS A 120 0.75 -6.22 15.31
C HIS A 120 -0.74 -6.23 14.97
N GLU A 121 -1.31 -5.11 14.51
CA GLU A 121 -2.73 -5.05 14.14
C GLU A 121 -3.05 -5.84 12.88
N LEU A 122 -2.04 -6.14 12.05
CA LEU A 122 -2.21 -6.97 10.86
C LEU A 122 -2.87 -8.32 11.18
N ALA A 123 -2.62 -8.88 12.37
CA ALA A 123 -3.21 -10.14 12.81
C ALA A 123 -4.74 -10.08 12.98
N PHE A 124 -5.32 -8.88 13.11
CA PHE A 124 -6.75 -8.65 13.28
C PHE A 124 -7.44 -8.08 12.04
N LEU A 125 -6.69 -7.71 11.01
CA LEU A 125 -7.28 -7.13 9.81
C LEU A 125 -8.04 -8.19 9.01
N PRO A 126 -9.35 -8.02 8.78
CA PRO A 126 -10.14 -8.98 8.03
C PRO A 126 -9.75 -8.98 6.56
N GLY A 127 -9.66 -10.14 5.92
CA GLY A 127 -9.45 -10.23 4.48
C GLY A 127 -8.03 -9.92 3.99
N VAL A 128 -7.04 -9.93 4.88
CA VAL A 128 -5.62 -9.85 4.49
C VAL A 128 -5.28 -11.01 3.54
N ARG A 129 -4.69 -10.67 2.38
CA ARG A 129 -4.28 -11.66 1.38
C ARG A 129 -2.90 -12.24 1.71
N LEU A 130 -2.76 -13.54 1.54
CA LEU A 130 -1.52 -14.29 1.66
C LEU A 130 -1.15 -14.87 0.30
N GLU A 131 -0.33 -14.14 -0.46
CA GLU A 131 0.05 -14.48 -1.84
C GLU A 131 1.48 -15.07 -1.90
N SER A 132 2.31 -14.86 -0.89
CA SER A 132 3.72 -15.28 -0.86
C SER A 132 4.14 -15.94 0.47
N VAL A 133 5.42 -16.34 0.54
CA VAL A 133 6.05 -16.75 1.81
C VAL A 133 6.26 -15.54 2.71
N ALA A 134 6.72 -14.40 2.15
CA ALA A 134 6.90 -13.17 2.91
C ALA A 134 5.59 -12.67 3.55
N ASP A 135 4.44 -12.89 2.92
CA ASP A 135 3.13 -12.56 3.50
C ASP A 135 2.83 -13.39 4.75
N ARG A 136 3.15 -14.68 4.71
CA ARG A 136 3.01 -15.60 5.86
C ARG A 136 3.97 -15.22 6.97
N ASP A 137 5.21 -14.88 6.62
CA ASP A 137 6.22 -14.42 7.57
C ASP A 137 5.81 -13.11 8.24
N ALA A 138 5.22 -12.18 7.48
CA ALA A 138 4.70 -10.92 8.00
C ALA A 138 3.53 -11.13 8.97
N LEU A 139 2.57 -11.99 8.61
CA LEU A 139 1.46 -12.33 9.50
C LEU A 139 1.95 -13.06 10.77
N HIS A 140 2.91 -13.97 10.64
CA HIS A 140 3.52 -14.64 11.79
C HIS A 140 4.26 -13.64 12.71
N ALA A 141 5.01 -12.71 12.13
CA ALA A 141 5.70 -11.66 12.87
C ALA A 141 4.72 -10.73 13.59
N ALA A 142 3.61 -10.35 12.94
CA ALA A 142 2.54 -9.57 13.57
C ALA A 142 1.92 -10.31 14.76
N SER A 143 1.57 -11.58 14.57
CA SER A 143 0.97 -12.43 15.61
C SER A 143 1.92 -12.66 16.79
N SER A 144 3.21 -12.87 16.52
CA SER A 144 4.23 -13.03 17.55
C SER A 144 4.43 -11.74 18.36
N ARG A 145 4.38 -10.57 17.72
CA ARG A 145 4.46 -9.27 18.41
C ARG A 145 3.24 -9.00 19.26
N LEU A 146 2.06 -9.38 18.78
CA LEU A 146 0.84 -9.33 19.54
C LEU A 146 0.94 -10.20 20.80
N ALA A 147 1.33 -11.47 20.65
CA ALA A 147 1.56 -12.34 21.80
C ALA A 147 2.59 -11.75 22.76
N ALA A 148 3.72 -11.22 22.27
CA ALA A 148 4.70 -10.58 23.14
C ALA A 148 4.13 -9.39 23.94
N ARG A 149 3.12 -8.68 23.39
CA ARG A 149 2.43 -7.57 24.06
C ARG A 149 1.43 -8.06 25.13
N HIS A 150 0.68 -9.13 24.86
CA HIS A 150 -0.37 -9.64 25.76
C HIS A 150 0.14 -10.70 26.75
N ASN A 151 1.06 -11.57 26.34
CA ASN A 151 1.69 -12.59 27.14
C ASN A 151 3.06 -13.01 26.54
N PRO A 152 4.19 -12.53 27.08
CA PRO A 152 5.52 -12.81 26.54
C PRO A 152 5.92 -14.30 26.57
N PHE A 153 5.18 -15.14 27.31
CA PHE A 153 5.41 -16.59 27.36
C PHE A 153 4.67 -17.37 26.26
N ALA A 154 3.72 -16.76 25.54
CA ALA A 154 2.93 -17.39 24.47
C ALA A 154 3.65 -17.43 23.11
N VAL A 155 4.80 -16.74 22.97
CA VAL A 155 5.55 -16.64 21.69
C VAL A 155 5.98 -18.02 21.18
N THR A 156 6.37 -18.92 22.08
CA THR A 156 6.78 -20.29 21.73
C THR A 156 5.60 -21.11 21.22
N GLU A 157 4.41 -20.92 21.79
CA GLU A 157 3.19 -21.65 21.45
C GLU A 157 2.64 -21.23 20.07
N ILE A 158 2.71 -19.94 19.71
CA ILE A 158 2.38 -19.47 18.35
C ILE A 158 3.30 -20.08 17.32
N ARG A 159 4.62 -20.03 17.57
CA ARG A 159 5.62 -20.52 16.62
C ARG A 159 5.38 -21.98 16.30
N ASP A 160 5.12 -22.78 17.34
CA ASP A 160 4.95 -24.23 17.20
C ASP A 160 3.59 -24.56 16.52
N ALA A 161 2.53 -23.79 16.78
CA ALA A 161 1.24 -23.96 16.12
C ALA A 161 1.25 -23.58 14.63
N VAL A 162 1.89 -22.47 14.27
CA VAL A 162 2.03 -22.06 12.87
C VAL A 162 2.93 -23.02 12.09
N ALA A 163 4.00 -23.53 12.71
CA ALA A 163 4.83 -24.59 12.12
C ALA A 163 4.05 -25.89 11.90
N ALA A 164 3.06 -26.18 12.74
CA ALA A 164 2.16 -27.33 12.61
C ALA A 164 1.00 -27.09 11.62
N GLY A 165 0.84 -25.88 11.08
CA GLY A 165 -0.30 -25.49 10.24
C GLY A 165 -1.62 -25.36 11.01
N ASP A 166 -1.55 -25.30 12.34
CA ASP A 166 -2.70 -25.13 13.22
C ASP A 166 -2.89 -23.63 13.55
N TRP A 167 -3.94 -23.05 12.98
CA TRP A 167 -4.26 -21.61 13.11
C TRP A 167 -5.25 -21.31 14.24
N GLN A 168 -5.66 -22.31 15.03
CA GLN A 168 -6.62 -22.12 16.12
C GLN A 168 -6.11 -21.36 17.36
N PRO A 169 -4.83 -21.40 17.78
CA PRO A 169 -4.43 -20.77 19.04
C PRO A 169 -4.49 -19.24 19.01
N ALA A 170 -4.30 -18.60 17.85
CA ALA A 170 -4.45 -17.16 17.71
C ALA A 170 -5.89 -16.68 17.99
N GLN A 171 -6.90 -17.52 17.72
CA GLN A 171 -8.30 -17.20 18.03
C GLN A 171 -8.65 -17.38 19.51
N ARG A 172 -7.95 -18.27 20.21
CA ARG A 172 -8.19 -18.53 21.64
C ARG A 172 -7.85 -17.33 22.51
N TRP A 173 -6.80 -16.56 22.18
CA TRP A 173 -6.39 -15.39 22.95
C TRP A 173 -7.07 -14.08 22.53
N SER A 174 -7.98 -14.11 21.56
CA SER A 174 -8.83 -12.97 21.21
C SER A 174 -10.09 -12.89 22.09
N GLN A 175 -10.35 -13.88 22.94
CA GLN A 175 -11.59 -14.03 23.73
C GLN A 175 -11.42 -13.70 25.22
N ASP A 176 -10.19 -13.39 25.67
CA ASP A 176 -9.86 -12.98 27.04
C ASP A 176 -9.43 -11.50 27.07
#